data_AF-A0A4R3Z4U7-F1
#
_entry.id   AF-A0A4R3Z4U7-F1
#
_cell.length_a   1.000
_cell.length_b   1.000
_cell.length_c   1.000
_cell.angle_alpha   90.00
_cell.angle_beta   90.00
_cell.angle_gamma   90.00
#
_symmetry.space_group_name_H-M   'P 1'
#
loop_
_entity.id
_entity.type
_entity.pdbx_description
1 polymer ?
#
loop_
_entity_poly.entity_id
_entity_poly.type
_entity_poly.pdbx_seq_one_letter_code
_entity_poly.pdbx_strand_id
1 'polypeptide(L)' 'MLRGKWLSNSEISDPYRRSNEVFELVNHKLNNSTKLWADKLK' A
#
# COMPACT_ATOMS: atom_id res chain seq x y z
N MET A 1 -6.84 -5.02 10.84
CA MET A 1 -5.84 -5.62 9.91
C MET A 1 -5.39 -4.51 8.97
N LEU A 2 -4.11 -4.14 8.97
CA LEU A 2 -3.59 -3.08 8.08
C LEU A 2 -3.15 -3.67 6.75
N ARG A 3 -3.49 -3.01 5.64
CA ARG A 3 -3.02 -3.42 4.31
C ARG A 3 -1.49 -3.36 4.25
N GLY A 4 -0.86 -2.34 4.81
CA GLY A 4 0.61 -2.25 4.91
C GLY A 4 1.24 -3.04 6.07
N LYS A 5 0.58 -4.06 6.65
CA LYS A 5 1.15 -4.89 7.73
C LYS A 5 2.57 -5.37 7.42
N TRP A 6 2.79 -5.83 6.20
CA TRP A 6 4.09 -6.36 5.75
C TRP A 6 5.03 -5.29 5.18
N LEU A 7 4.55 -4.05 5.02
CA LEU A 7 5.35 -2.86 4.70
C LEU A 7 5.73 -2.13 5.99
N SER A 8 6.36 -2.84 6.93
CA SER A 8 6.75 -2.29 8.24
C SER A 8 5.55 -1.83 9.09
N ASN A 9 4.41 -2.53 8.98
CA ASN A 9 3.17 -2.20 9.69
C ASN A 9 2.66 -0.78 9.42
N SER A 10 2.88 -0.27 8.20
CA SER A 10 2.51 1.09 7.82
C SER A 10 1.04 1.19 7.39
N GLU A 11 0.44 2.34 7.67
CA GLU A 11 -0.83 2.74 7.08
C GLU A 11 -0.59 3.31 5.67
N ILE A 12 -1.47 2.97 4.74
CA ILE A 12 -1.42 3.49 3.37
C ILE A 12 -2.30 4.74 3.34
N SER A 13 -1.70 5.89 3.05
CA SER A 13 -2.38 7.19 3.03
C SER A 13 -3.49 7.26 1.99
N ASP A 14 -4.56 8.00 2.29
CA ASP A 14 -5.64 8.29 1.35
C ASP A 14 -5.18 9.31 0.27
N PRO A 15 -5.19 8.93 -1.03
CA PRO A 15 -4.80 9.83 -2.10
C PRO A 15 -5.93 10.76 -2.55
N TYR A 16 -7.16 10.65 -2.03
CA TYR A 16 -8.31 11.41 -2.51
C TYR A 16 -8.08 12.93 -2.45
N ARG A 17 -8.38 13.62 -3.56
CA ARG A 17 -8.16 15.07 -3.76
C ARG A 17 -6.69 15.52 -3.59
N ARG A 18 -5.73 14.63 -3.82
CA ARG A 18 -4.28 14.95 -3.85
C ARG A 18 -3.75 15.00 -5.30
N SER A 19 -2.49 15.39 -5.44
CA SER A 19 -1.80 15.42 -6.72
C SER A 19 -1.60 14.01 -7.29
N ASN A 20 -1.40 13.93 -8.61
CA ASN A 20 -1.17 12.66 -9.30
C ASN A 20 0.06 11.91 -8.76
N GLU A 21 1.12 12.62 -8.37
CA GLU A 21 2.31 12.03 -7.75
C GLU A 21 1.99 11.28 -6.45
N VAL A 22 1.05 11.81 -5.64
CA VAL A 22 0.57 11.16 -4.41
C VAL A 22 -0.22 9.90 -4.75
N PHE A 23 -1.05 9.94 -5.80
CA PHE A 23 -1.75 8.75 -6.30
C PHE A 23 -0.78 7.66 -6.74
N GLU A 24 0.26 8.01 -7.50
CA GLU A 24 1.28 7.06 -7.96
C GLU A 24 2.02 6.44 -6.78
N LEU A 25 2.42 7.25 -5.79
CA LEU A 25 3.07 6.76 -4.57
C LEU A 25 2.18 5.77 -3.80
N VAL A 26 0.90 6.08 -3.64
CA VAL A 26 -0.07 5.20 -2.98
C VAL A 26 -0.26 3.91 -3.79
N ASN A 27 -0.36 3.99 -5.11
CA ASN A 27 -0.48 2.83 -5.99
C ASN A 27 0.74 1.88 -5.86
N HIS A 28 1.96 2.43 -5.84
CA HIS A 28 3.17 1.65 -5.59
C HIS A 28 3.15 0.96 -4.22
N LYS A 29 2.73 1.66 -3.17
CA LYS A 29 2.57 1.08 -1.83
C LYS A 29 1.52 -0.04 -1.82
N LEU A 30 0.39 0.15 -2.48
CA LEU A 30 -0.66 -0.86 -2.58
C LEU A 30 -0.18 -2.13 -3.29
N ASN A 31 0.53 -1.98 -4.41
CA ASN A 31 1.07 -3.10 -5.17
C ASN A 31 2.09 -3.91 -4.36
N ASN A 32 3.03 -3.23 -3.69
CA ASN A 32 4.04 -3.90 -2.86
C ASN A 32 3.41 -4.61 -1.67
N SER A 33 2.49 -3.95 -0.97
CA SER A 33 1.70 -4.55 0.12
C SER A 33 0.97 -5.80 -0.34
N THR A 34 0.32 -5.74 -1.51
CA THR A 34 -0.49 -6.85 -2.03
C THR A 34 0.37 -8.07 -2.36
N LYS A 35 1.55 -7.88 -2.96
CA LYS A 35 2.50 -8.97 -3.23
C LYS A 35 2.96 -9.65 -1.94
N LEU A 36 3.33 -8.86 -0.93
CA LEU A 36 3.75 -9.41 0.37
C LEU A 36 2.62 -10.18 1.06
N TRP A 37 1.38 -9.72 0.94
CA TRP A 37 0.23 -10.47 1.43
C TRP A 37 0.03 -11.78 0.67
N ALA A 38 0.13 -11.77 -0.66
CA ALA A 38 0.01 -12.98 -1.48
C ALA A 38 1.07 -14.02 -1.10
N ASP A 39 2.33 -13.59 -0.89
CA ASP A 39 3.43 -14.47 -0.48
C ASP A 39 3.22 -15.09 0.91
N LYS A 40 2.55 -14.37 1.82
CA LYS A 40 2.29 -14.84 3.20
C LYS A 40 1.03 -15.67 3.35
N LEU A 41 0.10 -15.58 2.40
CA LEU A 41 -1.17 -16.31 2.39
C LEU A 41 -1.15 -17.54 1.48
N LYS A 42 -0.05 -17.75 0.75
CA LYS A 42 0.23 -18.98 0.02
C LYS A 42 0.52 -20.12 0.98
#